data_AF-A0A4R1MTW5-F1
#
_entry.id   AF-A0A4R1MTW5-F1
#
_cell.length_a   1.000
_cell.length_b   1.000
_cell.length_c   1.000
_cell.angle_alpha   90.00
_cell.angle_beta   90.00
_cell.angle_gamma   90.00
#
_symmetry.space_group_name_H-M   'P 1'
#
loop_
_entity.id
_entity.type
_entity.pdbx_description
1 polymer ?
#
loop_
_entity_poly.entity_id
_entity_poly.type
_entity_poly.pdbx_seq_one_letter_code
_entity_poly.pdbx_strand_id
1 'polypeptide(L)' 'MPSMQAKRISPHNIRHTTAVHMLRSGVDINTIRAWLGHVSLDTTNIYAEVDLGMKAKALASVDVSGQP' A
#
# COMPACT_ATOMS: atom_id res chain seq x y z
N MET A 1 12.46 21.03 15.08
CA MET A 1 11.12 20.60 14.59
C MET A 1 11.29 19.94 13.23
N PRO A 2 10.60 18.82 12.93
CA PRO A 2 10.59 18.30 11.57
C PRO A 2 9.94 19.34 10.63
N SER A 3 10.62 19.66 9.53
CA SER A 3 10.22 20.68 8.54
C SER A 3 10.30 20.10 7.14
N MET A 4 9.35 20.47 6.28
CA MET A 4 9.34 20.07 4.87
C MET A 4 10.04 21.08 3.95
N GLN A 5 10.58 22.19 4.48
CA GLN A 5 11.11 23.31 3.69
C GLN A 5 12.23 22.91 2.71
N ALA A 6 13.05 21.91 3.06
CA ALA A 6 14.12 21.40 2.21
C ALA A 6 13.72 20.16 1.37
N LYS A 7 12.50 19.63 1.55
CA LYS A 7 12.09 18.37 0.95
C LYS A 7 11.43 18.64 -0.41
N ARG A 8 11.88 17.95 -1.46
CA ARG A 8 11.22 17.99 -2.77
C ARG A 8 9.91 17.22 -2.72
N ILE A 9 8.80 17.93 -2.56
CA ILE A 9 7.45 17.36 -2.62
C ILE A 9 6.92 17.53 -4.04
N SER A 10 6.52 16.42 -4.62
CA SER A 10 5.80 16.36 -5.89
C SER A 10 4.39 15.81 -5.67
N PRO A 11 3.44 16.03 -6.61
CA PRO A 11 2.08 15.48 -6.51
C PRO A 11 2.04 13.96 -6.28
N HIS A 12 3.02 13.22 -6.80
CA HIS A 12 3.13 11.77 -6.62
C HIS A 12 3.42 11.38 -5.16
N ASN A 13 4.10 12.23 -4.38
CA ASN A 13 4.33 11.96 -2.95
C ASN A 13 3.02 11.91 -2.17
N ILE A 14 2.10 12.83 -2.46
CA ILE A 14 0.79 12.88 -1.81
C ILE A 14 -0.03 11.66 -2.25
N ARG A 15 -0.06 11.37 -3.55
CA ARG A 15 -0.73 10.18 -4.11
C ARG A 15 -0.29 8.88 -3.43
N HIS A 16 1.02 8.64 -3.33
CA HIS A 16 1.56 7.46 -2.65
C HIS A 16 1.19 7.44 -1.17
N THR A 17 1.28 8.60 -0.49
CA THR A 17 0.93 8.72 0.93
C THR A 17 -0.54 8.36 1.17
N THR A 18 -1.45 8.88 0.37
CA THR A 18 -2.89 8.58 0.46
C THR A 18 -3.18 7.11 0.18
N ALA A 19 -2.54 6.52 -0.85
CA ALA A 19 -2.70 5.12 -1.19
C ALA A 19 -2.29 4.17 -0.06
N VAL A 20 -1.13 4.42 0.57
CA VAL A 20 -0.65 3.64 1.72
C VAL A 20 -1.57 3.82 2.92
N HIS A 21 -2.13 5.01 3.15
CA HIS A 21 -3.04 5.24 4.26
C HIS A 21 -4.38 4.51 4.07
N MET A 22 -4.94 4.52 2.86
CA MET A 22 -6.14 3.74 2.53
C MET A 22 -5.90 2.24 2.73
N LEU A 23 -4.76 1.73 2.27
CA LEU A 23 -4.39 0.33 2.46
C LEU A 23 -4.31 -0.04 3.95
N ARG A 24 -3.63 0.78 4.76
CA ARG A 24 -3.52 0.59 6.22
C ARG A 24 -4.85 0.66 6.95
N SER A 25 -5.80 1.45 6.45
CA SER A 25 -7.16 1.48 6.98
C SER A 25 -8.00 0.25 6.62
N GLY A 26 -7.44 -0.68 5.84
CA GLY A 26 -8.10 -1.93 5.46
C GLY A 26 -8.87 -1.86 4.14
N VAL A 27 -8.68 -0.81 3.33
CA VAL A 27 -9.29 -0.71 2.01
C VAL A 27 -8.62 -1.70 1.06
N ASP A 28 -9.44 -2.45 0.31
CA ASP A 28 -8.95 -3.41 -0.66
C ASP A 28 -8.12 -2.76 -1.79
N ILE A 29 -7.08 -3.47 -2.26
CA ILE A 29 -6.14 -2.96 -3.24
C ILE A 29 -6.79 -2.67 -4.61
N ASN A 30 -7.83 -3.41 -4.99
CA ASN A 30 -8.57 -3.14 -6.23
C ASN A 30 -9.39 -1.87 -6.12
N THR A 31 -9.91 -1.58 -4.92
CA THR A 31 -10.63 -0.33 -4.64
C THR A 31 -9.66 0.86 -4.73
N ILE A 32 -8.45 0.73 -4.15
CA ILE A 32 -7.41 1.77 -4.24
C ILE A 32 -6.97 1.98 -5.69
N ARG A 33 -6.76 0.91 -6.46
CA ARG A 33 -6.44 0.97 -7.88
C ARG A 33 -7.50 1.74 -8.68
N ALA A 34 -8.77 1.38 -8.48
CA ALA A 34 -9.90 2.02 -9.16
C ALA A 34 -9.98 3.51 -8.79
N TRP A 35 -9.82 3.84 -7.51
CA TRP A 35 -9.82 5.22 -7.01
C TRP A 35 -8.67 6.06 -7.59
N LEU A 36 -7.50 5.46 -7.82
CA LEU A 36 -6.34 6.13 -8.40
C LEU A 36 -6.33 6.16 -9.95
N GLY A 37 -7.30 5.49 -10.59
CA GLY A 37 -7.38 5.37 -12.05
C GLY A 37 -6.23 4.55 -12.65
N HIS A 38 -5.67 3.60 -11.90
CA HIS A 38 -4.56 2.76 -12.37
C HIS A 38 -5.04 1.71 -13.37
N VAL A 39 -4.57 1.83 -14.63
CA VAL A 39 -4.84 0.84 -15.68
C VAL A 39 -4.26 -0.52 -15.32
N SER A 40 -3.08 -0.57 -14.68
CA SER A 40 -2.45 -1.81 -14.21
C SER A 40 -2.43 -1.95 -12.67
N LEU A 41 -3.00 -3.06 -12.18
CA LEU A 41 -2.23 -4.08 -11.47
C LEU A 41 -0.99 -3.65 -10.66
N ASP A 42 0.13 -3.82 -11.36
CA ASP A 42 1.51 -3.75 -10.91
C ASP A 42 1.86 -2.43 -10.23
N THR A 43 1.32 -1.31 -10.76
CA THR A 43 1.57 0.03 -10.21
C THR A 43 0.94 0.25 -8.83
N THR A 44 0.00 -0.62 -8.43
CA THR A 44 -0.68 -0.57 -7.13
C THR A 44 -0.10 -1.58 -6.15
N ASN A 45 0.42 -2.70 -6.65
CA ASN A 45 1.06 -3.75 -5.83
C ASN A 45 2.24 -3.22 -5.00
N ILE A 46 2.92 -2.17 -5.47
CA ILE A 46 3.98 -1.49 -4.70
C ILE A 46 3.50 -1.04 -3.31
N TYR A 47 2.21 -0.72 -3.12
CA TYR A 47 1.71 -0.33 -1.80
C TYR A 47 1.54 -1.51 -0.85
N ALA A 48 1.12 -2.68 -1.35
CA ALA A 48 1.04 -3.91 -0.57
C ALA A 48 2.41 -4.39 -0.11
N GLU A 49 3.44 -4.16 -0.92
CA GLU A 49 4.80 -4.55 -0.56
C GLU A 49 5.42 -3.71 0.56
N VAL A 50 5.03 -2.44 0.65
CA VAL A 50 5.59 -1.45 1.58
C VAL A 50 4.98 -1.58 2.98
N ASP A 51 3.76 -2.12 3.11
CA ASP A 51 3.13 -2.31 4.42
C ASP A 51 3.47 -3.69 5.03
N LEU A 52 4.53 -3.70 5.85
CA LEU A 52 4.98 -4.89 6.58
C LEU A 52 3.88 -5.48 7.50
N GLY A 53 2.99 -4.64 8.02
CA GLY A 53 1.86 -5.08 8.85
C GLY A 53 0.86 -5.93 8.08
N MET A 54 0.51 -5.51 6.87
CA MET A 54 -0.39 -6.27 6.00
C MET A 54 0.27 -7.55 5.46
N LYS A 55 1.57 -7.52 5.13
CA LYS A 55 2.35 -8.73 4.82
C LYS A 55 2.33 -9.75 5.96
N ALA A 56 2.57 -9.30 7.19
CA ALA A 56 2.51 -10.17 8.37
C ALA A 56 1.11 -10.75 8.59
N LYS A 57 0.05 -9.94 8.37
CA LYS A 57 -1.34 -10.40 8.46
C LYS A 57 -1.69 -11.43 7.38
N ALA A 58 -1.23 -11.23 6.15
CA ALA A 58 -1.42 -12.19 5.06
C ALA A 58 -0.70 -13.52 5.37
N LEU A 59 0.54 -13.47 5.85
CA LEU A 59 1.28 -14.67 6.28
C LEU A 59 0.59 -15.38 7.45
N ALA A 60 0.05 -14.64 8.42
CA ALA A 60 -0.67 -15.21 9.55
C ALA A 60 -2.02 -15.85 9.15
N SER A 61 -2.61 -15.43 8.03
CA SER A 61 -3.85 -16.00 7.51
C SER A 61 -3.67 -17.29 6.71
N VAL A 62 -2.41 -17.64 6.37
CA VAL A 62 -2.10 -18.91 5.70
C VAL A 62 -1.78 -19.93 6.77
N ASP A 63 -2.67 -20.91 6.93
CA ASP A 63 -2.39 -22.09 7.75
C ASP A 63 -1.35 -22.96 7.03
N VAL A 64 -0.17 -23.11 7.63
CA VAL A 64 0.92 -23.95 7.09
C VAL A 64 0.71 -25.43 7.46
N SER A 65 -0.40 -25.80 8.10
CA SER A 65 -0.68 -27.17 8.57
C SER A 65 -0.94 -28.22 7.47
N GLY A 66 -0.83 -27.86 6.19
CA GLY A 66 -1.20 -28.73 5.06
C GLY A 66 -0.18 -28.79 3.91
N GLN A 67 1.12 -28.72 4.17
CA GLN A 67 2.11 -29.10 3.15
C GLN A 67 2.29 -30.64 3.13
N PRO A 68 2.24 -31.31 1.96
CA PRO A 68 2.71 -32.70 1.84
C PRO A 68 4.22 -32.79 2.07
#